data_AF-A0A3C0A793-F1
#
_entry.id   AF-A0A3C0A793-F1
#
_cell.length_a   1.000
_cell.length_b   1.000
_cell.length_c   1.000
_cell.angle_alpha   90.00
_cell.angle_beta   90.00
_cell.angle_gamma   90.00
#
_symmetry.space_group_name_H-M   'P 1'
#
loop_
_entity.id
_entity.type
_entity.pdbx_description
1 polymer ?
#
loop_
_entity_poly.entity_id
_entity_poly.type
_entity_poly.pdbx_seq_one_letter_code
_entity_poly.pdbx_strand_id
1 'polypeptide(L)' 'MSLPKRTLVIGDIHGGLKALQQVWKRAQISKEDTLIFLGDYVDG' A
#
# COMPACT_ATOMS: atom_id res chain seq x y z
N MET A 1 12.25 17.32 -15.54
CA MET A 1 12.91 16.37 -14.62
C MET A 1 11.86 15.36 -14.19
N SER A 2 12.03 14.06 -14.46
CA SER A 2 11.13 13.05 -13.90
C SER A 2 11.47 12.87 -12.42
N LEU A 3 10.49 12.99 -11.53
CA LEU A 3 10.65 12.66 -10.12
C LEU A 3 11.06 11.17 -9.99
N PRO A 4 11.88 10.80 -9.00
CA PRO A 4 12.21 9.40 -8.74
C PRO A 4 10.93 8.59 -8.49
N LYS A 5 10.86 7.37 -9.05
CA LYS A 5 9.71 6.47 -8.84
C LYS A 5 9.57 6.14 -7.35
N ARG A 6 8.49 6.61 -6.73
CA ARG A 6 8.14 6.34 -5.33
C ARG A 6 7.74 4.87 -5.19
N THR A 7 8.29 4.19 -4.18
CA THR A 7 7.91 2.82 -3.83
C THR A 7 7.26 2.82 -2.45
N LEU A 8 6.10 2.18 -2.33
CA LEU A 8 5.34 2.03 -1.09
C LEU A 8 5.22 0.55 -0.76
N VAL A 9 5.54 0.18 0.48
CA VAL A 9 5.55 -1.21 0.95
C VAL A 9 4.46 -1.38 2.01
N ILE A 10 3.63 -2.42 1.88
CA ILE A 10 2.49 -2.70 2.76
C ILE A 10 2.57 -4.17 3.22
N GLY A 11 2.52 -4.42 4.52
CA GLY A 11 2.43 -5.75 5.12
C GLY A 11 1.38 -5.78 6.24
N ASP A 12 1.29 -6.89 6.95
CA ASP A 12 0.52 -7.06 8.20
C ASP A 12 -0.91 -6.53 8.11
N ILE A 13 -1.61 -6.92 7.04
CA ILE A 13 -2.97 -6.43 6.77
C ILE A 13 -3.99 -7.11 7.70
N HIS A 14 -3.83 -8.39 8.03
CA HIS A 14 -4.64 -9.14 9.01
C HIS A 14 -6.16 -8.92 8.84
N GLY A 15 -6.66 -9.04 7.60
CA GLY A 15 -8.08 -8.85 7.25
C GLY A 15 -8.57 -7.38 7.29
N GLY A 16 -7.67 -6.43 7.52
CA GLY A 16 -7.94 -5.00 7.74
C GLY A 16 -8.28 -4.18 6.49
N LEU A 17 -9.28 -4.59 5.70
CA LEU A 17 -9.67 -3.89 4.45
C LEU A 17 -9.95 -2.39 4.65
N LYS A 18 -10.66 -2.02 5.73
CA LYS A 18 -10.97 -0.61 6.04
C LYS A 18 -9.70 0.20 6.33
N ALA A 19 -8.74 -0.39 7.04
CA ALA A 19 -7.46 0.27 7.33
C ALA A 19 -6.63 0.44 6.05
N LEU A 20 -6.58 -0.59 5.20
CA LEU A 20 -5.91 -0.52 3.90
C LEU A 20 -6.49 0.60 3.02
N GLN A 21 -7.82 0.74 2.96
CA GLN A 21 -8.47 1.84 2.22
C GLN A 21 -8.10 3.23 2.78
N GLN A 22 -7.96 3.37 4.10
CA GLN A 22 -7.53 4.63 4.71
C GLN A 22 -6.07 4.95 4.38
N VAL A 23 -5.18 3.95 4.46
CA VAL A 23 -3.77 4.09 4.07
C VAL A 23 -3.67 4.49 2.60
N TRP A 24 -4.44 3.83 1.72
CA TRP A 24 -4.50 4.14 0.30
C TRP A 24 -4.86 5.62 0.04
N LYS A 25 -5.90 6.11 0.72
CA LYS A 25 -6.34 7.50 0.57
C LYS A 25 -5.32 8.49 1.13
N ARG A 26 -4.71 8.20 2.29
CA ARG A 26 -3.72 9.07 2.95
C ARG A 26 -2.40 9.16 2.18
N ALA A 27 -1.95 8.04 1.62
CA ALA A 27 -0.71 7.98 0.84
C ALA A 27 -0.83 8.63 -0.55
N GLN A 28 -2.06 8.95 -0.98
CA GLN A 28 -2.36 9.50 -2.31
C GLN A 28 -1.71 8.64 -3.40
N ILE A 29 -2.01 7.34 -3.39
CA ILE A 29 -1.43 6.38 -4.32
C ILE A 29 -1.87 6.73 -5.74
N SER A 30 -0.89 6.77 -6.66
CA SER A 30 -1.08 7.05 -8.07
C SER A 30 -0.44 5.94 -8.93
N LYS A 31 -0.62 6.00 -10.25
CA LYS A 31 -0.12 4.96 -11.18
C LYS A 31 1.40 5.00 -11.36
N GLU A 32 2.01 6.09 -10.93
CA GLU A 32 3.45 6.32 -10.98
C GLU A 32 4.16 5.62 -9.80
N ASP A 33 3.41 5.19 -8.79
CA ASP A 33 3.92 4.46 -7.64
C ASP A 33 4.16 2.98 -7.94
N THR A 34 5.20 2.44 -7.32
CA THR A 34 5.37 0.99 -7.22
C THR A 34 4.87 0.53 -5.86
N LEU A 35 3.91 -0.39 -5.83
CA LEU A 35 3.39 -0.98 -4.59
C LEU A 35 3.98 -2.37 -4.41
N ILE A 36 4.50 -2.66 -3.21
CA ILE A 36 4.98 -3.99 -2.82
C ILE A 36 4.15 -4.46 -1.63
N PHE A 37 3.52 -5.62 -1.76
CA PHE A 37 2.77 -6.26 -0.68
C PHE A 37 3.58 -7.42 -0.11
N LEU A 38 3.78 -7.43 1.22
CA LEU A 38 4.68 -8.38 1.88
C LEU A 38 4.01 -9.67 2.38
N GLY A 39 2.67 -9.73 2.43
CA GLY A 39 1.93 -10.88 2.94
C GLY A 39 0.99 -10.52 4.09
N ASP A 40 0.62 -11.52 4.89
CA ASP A 40 -0.26 -11.41 6.07
C ASP A 40 -1.57 -10.68 5.78
N TYR A 41 -2.27 -11.14 4.74
CA TYR A 41 -3.50 -10.51 4.26
C TYR A 41 -4.72 -10.80 5.13
N VAL A 42 -4.77 -11.97 5.75
CA VAL A 42 -5.87 -12.48 6.57
C VAL A 42 -5.29 -13.29 7.71
N ASP A 43 -5.97 -13.25 8.85
CA ASP A 43 -5.76 -14.24 9.90
C ASP A 43 -6.52 -15.53 9.53
N GLY A 44 -5.87 -16.68 9.76
CA GLY A 44 -6.43 -18.01 9.48
C GLY A 44 -7.59 -18.39 10.38
#